data_AF-A0A837IJ93-F1
#
_entry.id   AF-A0A837IJ93-F1
#
_cell.length_a   1.000
_cell.length_b   1.000
_cell.length_c   1.000
_cell.angle_alpha   90.00
_cell.angle_beta   90.00
_cell.angle_gamma   90.00
#
_symmetry.space_group_name_H-M   'P 1'
#
loop_
_entity.id
_entity.type
_entity.pdbx_description
1 polymer ?
#
loop_
_entity_poly.entity_id
_entity_poly.type
_entity_poly.pdbx_seq_one_letter_code
_entity_poly.pdbx_strand_id
1 'polypeptide(L)'
;MWWKNAVIYELYVDKFAENFAGLSEKLGYLKSLGINCVHILPHYPSPMVDDGYDVSDYKSVRAELGTIEDFEKFTKSAHGLGIKIIVDLVLNHASINHPLFIEASRDKNALSRNLFLWSDTGKEYASAINSFPHLKPKNWIYNKITRDYYFSTFYPEQADFNWANPKVLVFFLDVMEFWVSRGADGFRLDAVSHLVKKEGTNSKGLPVVHEILKQLRTHIDKNFPDVILLAEVHDDISKMKSYFGAGDECHLVYNFYLNERMWLALKRDDKSTFEKALAASASMPGNSAWANFLRSYDEISMSTLEPSEVNEVADYFDPAKKFRFRSYIAMRQGSMFKGDKEKTLEAFGWLFEAPGAHVIYYGDEIGLENADILAGEDARKTVRGYFDWPRAEKEMRNKASLWNSLKDLISVSAVK
;
A
#
# COMPACT_ATOMS: atom_id res chain seq x y z
N MET A 1 -12.86 18.81 0.22
CA MET A 1 -11.85 17.92 -0.40
C MET A 1 -12.28 16.50 -0.10
N TRP A 2 -12.48 15.66 -1.13
CA TRP A 2 -13.11 14.35 -0.94
C TRP A 2 -12.24 13.39 -0.11
N TRP A 3 -10.92 13.44 -0.27
CA TRP A 3 -9.98 12.52 0.36
C TRP A 3 -9.92 12.61 1.88
N LYS A 4 -10.26 13.76 2.48
CA LYS A 4 -10.22 13.93 3.93
C LYS A 4 -11.27 13.11 4.68
N ASN A 5 -12.34 12.72 3.98
CA ASN A 5 -13.46 11.94 4.51
C ASN A 5 -13.63 10.62 3.72
N ALA A 6 -12.55 10.15 3.08
CA ALA A 6 -12.59 8.93 2.30
C ALA A 6 -12.67 7.71 3.23
N VAL A 7 -13.64 6.84 2.98
CA VAL A 7 -13.69 5.48 3.52
C VAL A 7 -13.21 4.58 2.40
N ILE A 8 -11.91 4.29 2.44
CA ILE A 8 -11.15 3.57 1.42
C ILE A 8 -11.27 2.08 1.70
N TYR A 9 -11.60 1.29 0.68
CA TYR A 9 -11.59 -0.17 0.76
C TYR A 9 -10.43 -0.70 -0.08
N GLU A 10 -9.40 -1.23 0.58
CA GLU A 10 -8.17 -1.76 -0.02
C GLU A 10 -8.36 -3.23 -0.38
N LEU A 11 -8.16 -3.58 -1.66
CA LEU A 11 -8.42 -4.93 -2.16
C LEU A 11 -7.46 -5.36 -3.28
N TYR A 12 -7.28 -6.68 -3.39
CA TYR A 12 -6.81 -7.35 -4.59
C TYR A 12 -8.02 -7.70 -5.48
N VAL A 13 -7.97 -7.34 -6.76
CA VAL A 13 -9.11 -7.55 -7.68
C VAL A 13 -9.43 -9.03 -7.85
N ASP A 14 -8.42 -9.86 -8.08
CA ASP A 14 -8.56 -11.32 -8.22
C ASP A 14 -9.08 -11.98 -6.95
N LYS A 15 -8.56 -11.60 -5.79
CA LYS A 15 -8.92 -12.23 -4.51
C LYS A 15 -10.28 -11.79 -3.99
N PHE A 16 -10.71 -10.57 -4.32
CA PHE A 16 -12.01 -10.05 -3.91
C PHE A 16 -13.11 -10.38 -4.91
N ALA A 17 -12.86 -10.28 -6.21
CA ALA A 17 -13.91 -10.39 -7.22
C ALA A 17 -13.44 -10.99 -8.55
N GLU A 18 -12.36 -11.78 -8.53
CA GLU A 18 -11.77 -12.50 -9.68
C GLU A 18 -11.17 -11.61 -10.77
N ASN A 19 -11.87 -10.56 -11.22
CA ASN A 19 -11.48 -9.65 -12.30
C ASN A 19 -12.28 -8.33 -12.23
N PHE A 20 -12.03 -7.38 -13.13
CA PHE A 20 -12.72 -6.07 -13.13
C PHE A 20 -14.22 -6.15 -13.43
N ALA A 21 -14.66 -7.14 -14.22
CA ALA A 21 -16.08 -7.36 -14.47
C ALA A 21 -16.78 -7.81 -13.17
N GLY A 22 -16.21 -8.79 -12.48
CA GLY A 22 -16.69 -9.21 -11.17
C GLY A 22 -16.66 -8.05 -10.17
N LEU A 23 -15.57 -7.27 -10.11
CA LEU A 23 -15.49 -6.13 -9.21
C LEU A 23 -16.59 -5.08 -9.46
N SER A 24 -16.96 -4.86 -10.72
CA SER A 24 -18.08 -3.99 -11.10
C SER A 24 -19.41 -4.47 -10.50
N GLU A 25 -19.66 -5.78 -10.52
CA GLU A 25 -20.87 -6.38 -9.92
C GLU A 25 -20.90 -6.22 -8.40
N LYS A 26 -19.74 -6.11 -7.75
CA LYS A 26 -19.61 -5.97 -6.29
C LYS A 26 -19.65 -4.53 -5.79
N LEU A 27 -19.71 -3.53 -6.67
CA LEU A 27 -19.81 -2.12 -6.25
C LEU A 27 -21.05 -1.83 -5.38
N GLY A 28 -22.16 -2.54 -5.60
CA GLY A 28 -23.36 -2.42 -4.75
C GLY A 28 -23.12 -2.86 -3.31
N TYR A 29 -22.29 -3.88 -3.09
CA TYR A 29 -21.86 -4.34 -1.76
C TYR A 29 -21.05 -3.24 -1.05
N LEU A 30 -20.02 -2.71 -1.73
CA LEU A 30 -19.16 -1.66 -1.20
C LEU A 30 -19.95 -0.40 -0.87
N LYS A 31 -20.83 0.03 -1.78
CA LYS A 31 -21.71 1.19 -1.54
C LYS A 31 -22.61 0.98 -0.34
N SER A 32 -23.17 -0.22 -0.18
CA SER A 32 -24.06 -0.55 0.93
C SER A 32 -23.36 -0.54 2.29
N LEU A 33 -22.06 -0.86 2.32
CA LEU A 33 -21.22 -0.79 3.51
C LEU A 33 -20.85 0.66 3.89
N GLY A 34 -20.94 1.60 2.96
CA GLY A 34 -20.58 3.01 3.15
C GLY A 34 -19.23 3.41 2.53
N ILE A 35 -18.64 2.52 1.72
CA ILE A 35 -17.39 2.79 1.02
C ILE A 35 -17.61 3.87 -0.05
N ASN A 36 -16.71 4.83 -0.10
CA ASN A 36 -16.70 5.91 -1.10
C ASN A 36 -15.39 6.00 -1.89
N CYS A 37 -14.42 5.12 -1.62
CA CYS A 37 -13.18 5.00 -2.36
C CYS A 37 -12.72 3.54 -2.38
N VAL A 38 -12.24 3.05 -3.51
CA VAL A 38 -11.60 1.73 -3.63
C VAL A 38 -10.13 1.95 -3.94
N HIS A 39 -9.26 1.32 -3.18
CA HIS A 39 -7.83 1.25 -3.48
C HIS A 39 -7.52 -0.13 -4.04
N ILE A 40 -7.15 -0.15 -5.33
CA ILE A 40 -6.78 -1.35 -6.07
C ILE A 40 -5.29 -1.61 -5.89
N LEU A 41 -4.98 -2.72 -5.23
CA LEU A 41 -3.63 -3.29 -5.14
C LEU A 41 -3.11 -3.69 -6.55
N PRO A 42 -1.80 -3.92 -6.74
CA PRO A 42 -1.20 -4.00 -8.07
C PRO A 42 -1.94 -4.89 -9.07
N HIS A 43 -2.44 -4.25 -10.13
CA HIS A 43 -3.27 -4.87 -11.17
C HIS A 43 -2.55 -4.93 -12.54
N TYR A 44 -1.33 -4.41 -12.60
CA TYR A 44 -0.47 -4.39 -13.78
C TYR A 44 0.01 -5.78 -14.18
N PRO A 45 0.30 -6.03 -15.47
CA PRO A 45 1.13 -7.16 -15.90
C PRO A 45 2.37 -7.31 -15.03
N SER A 46 2.54 -8.51 -14.50
CA SER A 46 3.59 -8.86 -13.55
C SER A 46 3.80 -10.38 -13.58
N PRO A 47 5.06 -10.85 -13.45
CA PRO A 47 5.39 -12.25 -13.14
C PRO A 47 4.88 -12.77 -11.79
N MET A 48 4.17 -11.94 -11.01
CA MET A 48 3.62 -12.22 -9.69
C MET A 48 4.66 -12.39 -8.58
N VAL A 49 5.86 -11.82 -8.74
CA VAL A 49 6.80 -11.68 -7.62
C VAL A 49 6.25 -10.59 -6.69
N ASP A 50 6.28 -10.88 -5.39
CA ASP A 50 5.70 -10.01 -4.37
C ASP A 50 4.23 -9.67 -4.66
N ASP A 51 3.43 -10.64 -5.13
CA ASP A 51 1.98 -10.50 -5.40
C ASP A 51 1.63 -9.32 -6.35
N GLY A 52 2.49 -9.02 -7.33
CA GLY A 52 2.19 -8.03 -8.39
C GLY A 52 3.00 -6.75 -8.32
N TYR A 53 3.84 -6.56 -7.29
CA TYR A 53 4.70 -5.38 -7.16
C TYR A 53 5.90 -5.39 -8.13
N ASP A 54 6.23 -6.51 -8.77
CA ASP A 54 7.17 -6.53 -9.90
C ASP A 54 6.46 -6.21 -11.24
N VAL A 55 6.23 -4.92 -11.49
CA VAL A 55 5.49 -4.46 -12.68
C VAL A 55 6.30 -4.63 -13.97
N SER A 56 5.76 -5.33 -14.96
CA SER A 56 6.36 -5.50 -16.29
C SER A 56 5.75 -4.59 -17.37
N ASP A 57 4.55 -4.05 -17.15
CA ASP A 57 3.92 -3.02 -17.99
C ASP A 57 3.03 -2.10 -17.13
N TYR A 58 3.40 -0.81 -17.04
CA TYR A 58 2.70 0.17 -16.22
C TYR A 58 1.41 0.74 -16.85
N LYS A 59 1.14 0.46 -18.13
CA LYS A 59 0.00 1.05 -18.87
C LYS A 59 -0.93 -0.03 -19.43
N SER A 60 -1.04 -1.13 -18.68
CA SER A 60 -1.89 -2.25 -19.03
C SER A 60 -2.43 -2.92 -17.76
N VAL A 61 -3.38 -3.84 -17.96
CA VAL A 61 -3.97 -4.68 -16.91
C VAL A 61 -3.49 -6.12 -17.10
N ARG A 62 -3.24 -6.84 -15.99
CA ARG A 62 -2.99 -8.29 -15.99
C ARG A 62 -4.10 -9.01 -16.75
N ALA A 63 -3.74 -9.88 -17.69
CA ALA A 63 -4.70 -10.53 -18.58
C ALA A 63 -5.80 -11.30 -17.81
N GLU A 64 -5.46 -11.87 -16.65
CA GLU A 64 -6.41 -12.60 -15.79
C GLU A 64 -7.45 -11.68 -15.15
N LEU A 65 -7.14 -10.40 -14.98
CA LEU A 65 -8.05 -9.39 -14.41
C LEU A 65 -8.95 -8.74 -15.45
N GLY A 66 -8.73 -9.01 -16.74
CA GLY A 66 -9.52 -8.49 -17.86
C GLY A 66 -8.73 -7.52 -18.75
N THR A 67 -9.45 -6.59 -19.38
CA THR A 67 -8.90 -5.62 -20.34
C THR A 67 -8.87 -4.20 -19.76
N ILE A 68 -8.19 -3.27 -20.46
CA ILE A 68 -8.26 -1.84 -20.15
C ILE A 68 -9.71 -1.34 -20.23
N GLU A 69 -10.48 -1.82 -21.19
CA GLU A 69 -11.90 -1.47 -21.35
C GLU A 69 -12.74 -1.96 -20.17
N ASP A 70 -12.39 -3.11 -19.57
CA ASP A 70 -13.08 -3.59 -18.37
C ASP A 70 -12.73 -2.74 -17.14
N PHE A 71 -11.48 -2.28 -17.02
CA PHE A 71 -11.11 -1.27 -16.03
C PHE A 71 -11.92 0.02 -16.21
N GLU A 72 -12.04 0.56 -17.43
CA GLU A 72 -12.80 1.77 -17.71
C GLU A 72 -14.31 1.61 -17.43
N LYS A 73 -14.89 0.44 -17.73
CA LYS A 73 -16.28 0.14 -17.35
C LYS A 73 -16.46 0.10 -15.84
N PHE A 74 -15.49 -0.50 -15.14
CA PHE A 74 -15.47 -0.55 -13.68
C PHE A 74 -15.40 0.86 -13.08
N THR A 75 -14.44 1.70 -13.50
CA THR A 75 -14.28 3.06 -12.97
C THR A 75 -15.53 3.90 -13.24
N LYS A 76 -16.09 3.81 -14.45
CA LYS A 76 -17.35 4.49 -14.80
C LYS A 76 -18.52 4.06 -13.90
N SER A 77 -18.63 2.76 -13.63
CA SER A 77 -19.68 2.22 -12.76
C SER A 77 -19.49 2.65 -11.30
N ALA A 78 -18.24 2.67 -10.82
CA ALA A 78 -17.88 3.13 -9.49
C ALA A 78 -18.21 4.62 -9.31
N HIS A 79 -17.82 5.46 -10.27
CA HIS A 79 -18.13 6.89 -10.29
C HIS A 79 -19.64 7.15 -10.30
N GLY A 80 -20.43 6.35 -11.02
CA GLY A 80 -21.90 6.41 -10.99
C GLY A 80 -22.52 6.19 -9.60
N LEU A 81 -21.78 5.53 -8.70
CA LEU A 81 -22.17 5.31 -7.29
C LEU A 81 -21.46 6.28 -6.32
N GLY A 82 -20.68 7.22 -6.84
CA GLY A 82 -19.88 8.16 -6.06
C GLY A 82 -18.69 7.50 -5.37
N ILE A 83 -18.15 6.41 -5.93
CA ILE A 83 -16.97 5.69 -5.43
C ILE A 83 -15.75 6.13 -6.25
N LYS A 84 -14.73 6.66 -5.58
CA LYS A 84 -13.43 7.07 -6.13
C LYS A 84 -12.47 5.89 -6.27
N ILE A 85 -11.52 5.98 -7.20
CA ILE A 85 -10.56 4.89 -7.48
C ILE A 85 -9.12 5.35 -7.22
N ILE A 86 -8.42 4.67 -6.32
CA ILE A 86 -6.98 4.79 -6.13
C ILE A 86 -6.31 3.55 -6.72
N VAL A 87 -5.25 3.74 -7.50
CA VAL A 87 -4.41 2.64 -7.99
C VAL A 87 -3.02 2.71 -7.39
N ASP A 88 -2.37 1.57 -7.21
CA ASP A 88 -0.94 1.54 -6.86
C ASP A 88 -0.06 2.11 -7.97
N LEU A 89 1.00 2.82 -7.58
CA LEU A 89 2.03 3.33 -8.48
C LEU A 89 3.40 2.91 -7.94
N VAL A 90 3.95 1.84 -8.51
CA VAL A 90 5.26 1.27 -8.13
C VAL A 90 6.39 2.12 -8.71
N LEU A 91 6.73 3.19 -8.00
CA LEU A 91 7.68 4.22 -8.45
C LEU A 91 9.15 3.79 -8.36
N ASN A 92 9.50 2.98 -7.36
CA ASN A 92 10.91 2.72 -7.05
C ASN A 92 11.57 1.78 -8.06
N HIS A 93 10.85 0.79 -8.57
CA HIS A 93 11.42 -0.34 -9.30
C HIS A 93 10.44 -0.91 -10.30
N ALA A 94 10.95 -1.58 -11.34
CA ALA A 94 10.18 -2.40 -12.27
C ALA A 94 10.62 -3.86 -12.20
N SER A 95 9.83 -4.78 -12.75
CA SER A 95 10.25 -6.17 -12.96
C SER A 95 11.49 -6.24 -13.84
N ILE A 96 12.37 -7.21 -13.60
CA ILE A 96 13.44 -7.56 -14.54
C ILE A 96 12.89 -8.08 -15.88
N ASN A 97 11.60 -8.41 -15.94
CA ASN A 97 10.89 -8.77 -17.17
C ASN A 97 10.26 -7.55 -17.88
N HIS A 98 10.39 -6.34 -17.34
CA HIS A 98 9.95 -5.11 -18.00
C HIS A 98 10.75 -4.88 -19.30
N PRO A 99 10.13 -4.55 -20.45
CA PRO A 99 10.83 -4.39 -21.72
C PRO A 99 12.04 -3.44 -21.67
N LEU A 100 11.90 -2.30 -20.98
CA LEU A 100 13.01 -1.35 -20.76
C LEU A 100 14.17 -1.97 -19.97
N PHE A 101 13.91 -2.83 -18.98
CA PHE A 101 14.99 -3.49 -18.24
C PHE A 101 15.64 -4.61 -19.05
N ILE A 102 14.85 -5.37 -19.83
CA ILE A 102 15.38 -6.41 -20.73
C ILE A 102 16.34 -5.80 -21.74
N GLU A 103 15.99 -4.65 -22.34
CA GLU A 103 16.88 -3.93 -23.25
C GLU A 103 18.14 -3.44 -22.51
N ALA A 104 17.97 -2.75 -21.38
CA ALA A 104 19.07 -2.23 -20.55
C ALA A 104 20.03 -3.31 -20.05
N SER A 105 19.54 -4.51 -19.72
CA SER A 105 20.35 -5.62 -19.18
C SER A 105 21.11 -6.39 -20.24
N ARG A 106 20.79 -6.22 -21.53
CA ARG A 106 21.47 -6.91 -22.63
C ARG A 106 22.57 -6.09 -23.29
N ASP A 107 22.47 -4.76 -23.24
CA ASP A 107 23.44 -3.85 -23.86
C ASP A 107 23.71 -2.63 -22.96
N LYS A 108 25.00 -2.38 -22.65
CA LYS A 108 25.42 -1.19 -21.89
C LYS A 108 25.13 0.12 -22.65
N ASN A 109 24.95 0.07 -23.96
CA ASN A 109 24.64 1.23 -24.81
C ASN A 109 23.14 1.40 -25.11
N ALA A 110 22.28 0.52 -24.57
CA ALA A 110 20.83 0.62 -24.74
C ALA A 110 20.30 2.00 -24.32
N LEU A 111 19.29 2.51 -25.03
CA LEU A 111 18.71 3.83 -24.71
C LEU A 111 18.02 3.84 -23.35
N SER A 112 17.45 2.69 -22.96
CA SER A 112 16.84 2.45 -21.66
C SER A 112 17.84 2.24 -20.52
N ARG A 113 19.14 2.05 -20.81
CA ARG A 113 20.16 1.71 -19.81
C ARG A 113 20.15 2.65 -18.60
N ASN A 114 20.16 3.96 -18.87
CA ASN A 114 20.23 4.99 -17.84
C ASN A 114 18.91 5.22 -17.09
N LEU A 115 17.84 4.49 -17.42
CA LEU A 115 16.59 4.51 -16.64
C LEU A 115 16.71 3.69 -15.34
N PHE A 116 17.70 2.81 -15.24
CA PHE A 116 17.94 1.96 -14.07
C PHE A 116 19.30 2.25 -13.45
N LEU A 117 19.48 1.82 -12.20
CA LEU A 117 20.76 1.93 -11.49
C LEU A 117 21.69 0.78 -11.86
N TRP A 118 22.91 1.12 -12.31
CA TRP A 118 23.95 0.18 -12.70
C TRP A 118 25.27 0.48 -12.01
N SER A 119 26.09 -0.55 -11.80
CA SER A 119 27.45 -0.41 -11.29
C SER A 119 28.37 -1.47 -11.90
N ASP A 120 29.60 -1.09 -12.26
CA ASP A 120 30.63 -2.04 -12.68
C ASP A 120 31.25 -2.80 -11.49
N THR A 121 31.15 -2.28 -10.26
CA THR A 121 31.85 -2.84 -9.09
C THR A 121 30.92 -3.45 -8.04
N GLY A 122 29.66 -3.01 -7.99
CA GLY A 122 28.69 -3.36 -6.97
C GLY A 122 29.08 -2.91 -5.55
N LYS A 123 29.85 -1.81 -5.43
CA LYS A 123 30.38 -1.31 -4.13
C LYS A 123 29.75 0.00 -3.68
N GLU A 124 29.17 0.76 -4.60
CA GLU A 124 28.50 2.03 -4.36
C GLU A 124 27.27 1.81 -3.46
N TYR A 125 26.87 2.84 -2.72
CA TYR A 125 25.70 2.80 -1.84
C TYR A 125 25.75 1.65 -0.81
N ALA A 126 26.94 1.27 -0.33
CA ALA A 126 27.09 0.13 0.58
C ALA A 126 26.31 0.26 1.89
N SER A 127 26.00 1.50 2.31
CA SER A 127 25.19 1.80 3.50
C SER A 127 23.68 1.78 3.26
N ALA A 128 23.22 1.61 2.02
CA ALA A 128 21.79 1.53 1.72
C ALA A 128 21.16 0.32 2.42
N ILE A 129 19.94 0.49 2.94
CA ILE A 129 19.22 -0.58 3.62
C ILE A 129 18.96 -1.72 2.63
N ASN A 130 19.35 -2.95 3.00
CA ASN A 130 18.88 -4.15 2.32
C ASN A 130 17.61 -4.63 3.02
N SER A 131 16.47 -4.37 2.39
CA SER A 131 15.17 -4.69 2.96
C SER A 131 14.92 -6.19 3.05
N PHE A 132 15.60 -7.03 2.27
CA PHE A 132 15.36 -8.48 2.22
C PHE A 132 16.67 -9.28 2.23
N PRO A 133 17.45 -9.24 3.33
CA PRO A 133 18.77 -9.88 3.40
C PRO A 133 18.74 -11.41 3.34
N HIS A 134 17.57 -12.02 3.62
CA HIS A 134 17.35 -13.45 3.50
C HIS A 134 17.13 -13.92 2.05
N LEU A 135 16.72 -13.02 1.15
CA LEU A 135 16.56 -13.32 -0.29
C LEU A 135 17.84 -13.03 -1.06
N LYS A 136 18.51 -11.92 -0.72
CA LYS A 136 19.74 -11.49 -1.39
C LYS A 136 20.71 -10.88 -0.39
N PRO A 137 22.01 -11.22 -0.43
CA PRO A 137 22.98 -10.73 0.55
C PRO A 137 23.31 -9.25 0.38
N LYS A 138 23.09 -8.68 -0.82
CA LYS A 138 23.38 -7.28 -1.17
C LYS A 138 22.32 -6.75 -2.14
N ASN A 139 22.20 -5.42 -2.23
CA ASN A 139 21.30 -4.76 -3.18
C ASN A 139 21.82 -4.75 -4.63
N TRP A 140 23.14 -4.89 -4.83
CA TRP A 140 23.71 -5.04 -6.17
C TRP A 140 23.63 -6.50 -6.64
N ILE A 141 22.84 -6.75 -7.68
CA ILE A 141 22.65 -8.06 -8.29
C ILE A 141 23.47 -8.16 -9.56
N TYR A 142 24.25 -9.24 -9.66
CA TYR A 142 25.16 -9.43 -10.79
C TYR A 142 24.39 -9.79 -12.06
N ASN A 143 24.55 -8.96 -13.09
CA ASN A 143 24.09 -9.23 -14.45
C ASN A 143 25.20 -9.92 -15.26
N LYS A 144 24.98 -11.20 -15.58
CA LYS A 144 25.95 -12.03 -16.29
C LYS A 144 26.18 -11.58 -17.74
N ILE A 145 25.20 -10.94 -18.38
CA ILE A 145 25.25 -10.60 -19.81
C ILE A 145 26.23 -9.45 -20.04
N THR A 146 26.04 -8.33 -19.33
CA THR A 146 26.92 -7.14 -19.44
C THR A 146 28.08 -7.13 -18.44
N ARG A 147 28.17 -8.16 -17.57
CA ARG A 147 29.25 -8.35 -16.57
C ARG A 147 29.40 -7.17 -15.62
N ASP A 148 28.28 -6.74 -15.07
CA ASP A 148 28.14 -5.62 -14.13
C ASP A 148 26.97 -5.91 -13.19
N TYR A 149 26.48 -4.91 -12.47
CA TYR A 149 25.44 -5.07 -11.46
C TYR A 149 24.29 -4.09 -11.70
N TYR A 150 23.06 -4.54 -11.44
CA TYR A 150 21.90 -3.64 -11.28
C TYR A 150 21.52 -3.55 -9.80
N PHE A 151 20.89 -2.44 -9.43
CA PHE A 151 20.43 -2.24 -8.05
C PHE A 151 19.01 -2.79 -7.87
N SER A 152 18.78 -3.49 -6.76
CA SER A 152 17.49 -3.96 -6.30
C SER A 152 17.39 -3.71 -4.79
N THR A 153 16.45 -2.88 -4.37
CA THR A 153 16.18 -2.64 -2.95
C THR A 153 15.46 -3.83 -2.31
N PHE A 154 14.55 -4.47 -3.05
CA PHE A 154 13.60 -5.46 -2.55
C PHE A 154 13.89 -6.89 -3.05
N TYR A 155 13.13 -7.44 -4.01
CA TYR A 155 13.39 -8.75 -4.60
C TYR A 155 14.42 -8.63 -5.73
N PRO A 156 15.29 -9.64 -5.97
CA PRO A 156 16.23 -9.58 -7.09
C PRO A 156 15.53 -9.38 -8.44
N GLU A 157 14.26 -9.78 -8.57
CA GLU A 157 13.41 -9.57 -9.75
C GLU A 157 12.86 -8.14 -9.88
N GLN A 158 13.14 -7.25 -8.92
CA GLN A 158 12.71 -5.86 -8.90
C GLN A 158 13.94 -4.94 -9.06
N ALA A 159 14.10 -4.37 -10.25
CA ALA A 159 15.21 -3.48 -10.60
C ALA A 159 14.84 -2.01 -10.36
N ASP A 160 15.64 -1.33 -9.55
CA ASP A 160 15.39 0.05 -9.14
C ASP A 160 15.61 1.04 -10.30
N PHE A 161 14.64 1.94 -10.49
CA PHE A 161 14.77 3.08 -11.40
C PHE A 161 15.83 4.06 -10.90
N ASN A 162 16.50 4.71 -11.85
CA ASN A 162 17.42 5.80 -11.61
C ASN A 162 16.69 7.14 -11.67
N TRP A 163 16.12 7.56 -10.54
CA TRP A 163 15.40 8.83 -10.40
C TRP A 163 16.25 10.09 -10.58
N ALA A 164 17.60 9.97 -10.66
CA ALA A 164 18.45 11.09 -11.09
C ALA A 164 18.34 11.38 -12.60
N ASN A 165 17.80 10.44 -13.38
CA ASN A 165 17.53 10.63 -14.80
C ASN A 165 16.13 11.25 -14.98
N PRO A 166 16.00 12.47 -15.54
CA PRO A 166 14.71 13.15 -15.67
C PRO A 166 13.71 12.39 -16.56
N LYS A 167 14.17 11.47 -17.41
CA LYS A 167 13.29 10.61 -18.20
C LYS A 167 12.43 9.67 -17.35
N VAL A 168 12.87 9.31 -16.13
CA VAL A 168 12.07 8.50 -15.19
C VAL A 168 10.87 9.29 -14.69
N LEU A 169 11.06 10.57 -14.35
CA LEU A 169 9.94 11.44 -13.98
C LEU A 169 8.94 11.57 -15.14
N VAL A 170 9.43 11.82 -16.36
CA VAL A 170 8.58 11.90 -17.56
C VAL A 170 7.82 10.60 -17.81
N PHE A 171 8.47 9.45 -17.64
CA PHE A 171 7.84 8.14 -17.76
C PHE A 171 6.67 7.98 -16.78
N PHE A 172 6.87 8.31 -15.50
CA PHE A 172 5.81 8.16 -14.51
C PHE A 172 4.70 9.21 -14.62
N LEU A 173 4.98 10.42 -15.09
CA LEU A 173 3.95 11.39 -15.43
C LEU A 173 3.04 10.85 -16.56
N ASP A 174 3.61 10.26 -17.60
CA ASP A 174 2.86 9.61 -18.69
C ASP A 174 2.02 8.41 -18.19
N VAL A 175 2.56 7.60 -17.28
CA VAL A 175 1.80 6.52 -16.60
C VAL A 175 0.62 7.10 -15.81
N MET A 176 0.83 8.15 -15.05
CA MET A 176 -0.23 8.78 -14.25
C MET A 176 -1.32 9.37 -15.15
N GLU A 177 -0.95 10.13 -16.19
CA GLU A 177 -1.89 10.66 -17.18
C GLU A 177 -2.72 9.56 -17.84
N PHE A 178 -2.08 8.43 -18.19
CA PHE A 178 -2.76 7.27 -18.78
C PHE A 178 -3.86 6.71 -17.88
N TRP A 179 -3.64 6.60 -16.57
CA TRP A 179 -4.63 6.07 -15.64
C TRP A 179 -5.69 7.11 -15.25
N VAL A 180 -5.31 8.38 -15.11
CA VAL A 180 -6.28 9.46 -14.87
C VAL A 180 -7.26 9.56 -16.03
N SER A 181 -6.80 9.46 -17.29
CA SER A 181 -7.68 9.49 -18.46
C SER A 181 -8.65 8.30 -18.50
N ARG A 182 -8.49 7.30 -17.64
CA ARG A 182 -9.28 6.06 -17.53
C ARG A 182 -10.07 5.97 -16.23
N GLY A 183 -10.08 7.05 -15.45
CA GLY A 183 -10.91 7.18 -14.26
C GLY A 183 -10.23 6.88 -12.93
N ALA A 184 -8.89 6.80 -12.87
CA ALA A 184 -8.19 6.85 -11.60
C ALA A 184 -8.32 8.25 -10.97
N ASP A 185 -8.71 8.30 -9.70
CA ASP A 185 -8.83 9.50 -8.87
C ASP A 185 -7.66 9.69 -7.90
N GLY A 186 -6.71 8.75 -7.86
CA GLY A 186 -5.52 8.89 -7.04
C GLY A 186 -4.52 7.76 -7.20
N PHE A 187 -3.33 7.98 -6.65
CA PHE A 187 -2.21 7.06 -6.72
C PHE A 187 -1.65 6.77 -5.32
N ARG A 188 -1.56 5.49 -4.96
CA ARG A 188 -0.71 5.06 -3.83
C ARG A 188 0.73 5.01 -4.31
N LEU A 189 1.60 5.80 -3.72
CA LEU A 189 3.01 5.88 -4.05
C LEU A 189 3.77 4.80 -3.27
N ASP A 190 4.02 3.67 -3.92
CA ASP A 190 4.69 2.52 -3.31
C ASP A 190 6.20 2.76 -3.15
N ALA A 191 6.75 2.32 -2.02
CA ALA A 191 8.17 2.38 -1.70
C ALA A 191 8.79 3.77 -1.90
N VAL A 192 7.98 4.82 -1.70
CA VAL A 192 8.33 6.18 -2.12
C VAL A 192 9.53 6.73 -1.35
N SER A 193 9.83 6.20 -0.17
CA SER A 193 11.03 6.60 0.58
C SER A 193 12.35 6.10 -0.03
N HIS A 194 12.32 5.19 -1.02
CA HIS A 194 13.50 4.52 -1.57
C HIS A 194 13.96 5.03 -2.95
N LEU A 195 13.28 6.03 -3.54
CA LEU A 195 13.49 6.42 -4.95
C LEU A 195 14.95 6.77 -5.29
N VAL A 196 15.64 7.48 -4.39
CA VAL A 196 17.00 8.00 -4.64
C VAL A 196 18.03 7.39 -3.72
N LYS A 197 19.19 7.04 -4.28
CA LYS A 197 20.30 6.38 -3.60
C LYS A 197 21.45 7.38 -3.43
N LYS A 198 22.10 7.38 -2.27
CA LYS A 198 23.19 8.32 -1.96
C LYS A 198 24.27 7.66 -1.12
N GLU A 199 25.51 7.82 -1.55
CA GLU A 199 26.69 7.29 -0.88
C GLU A 199 26.78 7.77 0.58
N GLY A 200 27.20 6.87 1.48
CA GLY A 200 27.32 7.16 2.91
C GLY A 200 25.99 7.38 3.65
N THR A 201 24.85 7.05 3.04
CA THR A 201 23.52 7.14 3.67
C THR A 201 22.77 5.81 3.59
N ASN A 202 21.70 5.68 4.39
CA ASN A 202 20.80 4.54 4.31
C ASN A 202 19.90 4.54 3.05
N SER A 203 19.98 5.58 2.21
CA SER A 203 19.19 5.75 0.97
C SER A 203 17.68 5.65 1.19
N LYS A 204 17.18 6.15 2.33
CA LYS A 204 15.76 6.20 2.67
C LYS A 204 15.36 7.62 3.09
N GLY A 205 14.26 8.12 2.54
CA GLY A 205 13.67 9.43 2.92
C GLY A 205 14.60 10.62 2.68
N LEU A 206 15.39 10.58 1.60
CA LEU A 206 16.33 11.67 1.29
C LEU A 206 15.59 12.94 0.86
N PRO A 207 16.10 14.17 1.14
CA PRO A 207 15.45 15.42 0.76
C PRO A 207 15.05 15.53 -0.72
N VAL A 208 15.86 15.01 -1.63
CA VAL A 208 15.60 14.99 -3.08
C VAL A 208 14.35 14.17 -3.46
N VAL A 209 13.95 13.19 -2.64
CA VAL A 209 12.70 12.45 -2.83
C VAL A 209 11.51 13.41 -2.73
N HIS A 210 11.50 14.27 -1.71
CA HIS A 210 10.43 15.27 -1.53
C HIS A 210 10.32 16.21 -2.73
N GLU A 211 11.45 16.66 -3.29
CA GLU A 211 11.45 17.51 -4.49
C GLU A 211 10.88 16.78 -5.73
N ILE A 212 11.08 15.48 -5.86
CA ILE A 212 10.46 14.67 -6.92
C ILE A 212 8.95 14.59 -6.69
N LEU A 213 8.50 14.34 -5.46
CA LEU A 213 7.09 14.24 -5.12
C LEU A 213 6.34 15.57 -5.31
N LYS A 214 6.98 16.70 -4.99
CA LYS A 214 6.44 18.03 -5.29
C LYS A 214 6.30 18.29 -6.78
N GLN A 215 7.19 17.75 -7.62
CA GLN A 215 7.04 17.83 -9.08
C GLN A 215 5.85 17.00 -9.56
N LEU A 216 5.68 15.76 -9.07
CA LEU A 216 4.49 14.94 -9.35
C LEU A 216 3.21 15.66 -8.91
N ARG A 217 3.22 16.21 -7.68
CA ARG A 217 2.09 16.96 -7.12
C ARG A 217 1.76 18.21 -7.93
N THR A 218 2.76 19.00 -8.30
CA THR A 218 2.57 20.22 -9.11
C THR A 218 1.95 19.88 -10.46
N HIS A 219 2.36 18.77 -11.08
CA HIS A 219 1.78 18.31 -12.32
C HIS A 219 0.30 17.92 -12.14
N ILE A 220 -0.01 17.13 -11.11
CA ILE A 220 -1.40 16.74 -10.81
C ILE A 220 -2.27 17.96 -10.52
N ASP A 221 -1.87 18.85 -9.60
CA ASP A 221 -2.69 20.00 -9.22
C ASP A 221 -3.01 20.91 -10.41
N LYS A 222 -2.07 21.02 -11.35
CA LYS A 222 -2.23 21.83 -12.56
C LYS A 222 -3.19 21.19 -13.58
N ASN A 223 -3.12 19.88 -13.78
CA ASN A 223 -3.79 19.20 -14.89
C ASN A 223 -5.06 18.44 -14.44
N PHE A 224 -5.09 17.98 -13.19
CA PHE A 224 -6.07 17.05 -12.62
C PHE A 224 -6.37 17.37 -11.13
N PRO A 225 -7.00 18.53 -10.81
CA PRO A 225 -7.08 19.05 -9.44
C PRO A 225 -7.86 18.20 -8.43
N ASP A 226 -8.61 17.19 -8.88
CA ASP A 226 -9.34 16.25 -8.01
C ASP A 226 -8.58 14.93 -7.77
N VAL A 227 -7.43 14.73 -8.42
CA VAL A 227 -6.59 13.53 -8.29
C VAL A 227 -5.65 13.66 -7.09
N ILE A 228 -5.52 12.60 -6.30
CA ILE A 228 -4.72 12.63 -5.08
C ILE A 228 -3.46 11.76 -5.12
N LEU A 229 -2.54 12.05 -4.19
CA LEU A 229 -1.34 11.24 -3.93
C LEU A 229 -1.43 10.72 -2.49
N LEU A 230 -1.34 9.40 -2.32
CA LEU A 230 -1.29 8.70 -1.05
C LEU A 230 0.11 8.09 -0.86
N ALA A 231 0.90 8.63 0.06
CA ALA A 231 2.23 8.10 0.33
C ALA A 231 2.18 6.87 1.25
N GLU A 232 2.87 5.80 0.87
CA GLU A 232 3.26 4.74 1.79
C GLU A 232 4.67 5.01 2.30
N VAL A 233 4.76 5.40 3.57
CA VAL A 233 6.02 5.67 4.24
C VAL A 233 5.95 5.14 5.65
N HIS A 234 6.67 4.06 5.91
CA HIS A 234 6.83 3.56 7.26
C HIS A 234 8.09 4.10 7.94
N ASP A 235 7.96 5.10 8.81
CA ASP A 235 9.09 5.68 9.56
C ASP A 235 8.61 6.43 10.82
N ASP A 236 9.50 7.17 11.49
CA ASP A 236 9.12 8.06 12.59
C ASP A 236 8.05 9.08 12.17
N ILE A 237 7.16 9.45 13.11
CA ILE A 237 6.03 10.36 12.82
C ILE A 237 6.44 11.71 12.22
N SER A 238 7.59 12.27 12.63
CA SER A 238 8.09 13.53 12.08
C SER A 238 8.48 13.39 10.61
N LYS A 239 9.09 12.26 10.24
CA LYS A 239 9.44 11.95 8.85
C LYS A 239 8.19 11.64 8.04
N MET A 240 7.24 10.87 8.55
CA MET A 240 5.96 10.64 7.85
C MET A 240 5.23 11.96 7.57
N LYS A 241 5.16 12.87 8.54
CA LYS A 241 4.58 14.21 8.36
C LYS A 241 5.27 15.04 7.28
N SER A 242 6.57 14.84 7.06
CA SER A 242 7.31 15.60 6.05
C SER A 242 6.80 15.34 4.63
N TYR A 243 6.16 14.19 4.37
CA TYR A 243 5.57 13.88 3.07
C TYR A 243 4.29 14.65 2.74
N PHE A 244 3.72 15.41 3.69
CA PHE A 244 2.71 16.41 3.39
C PHE A 244 3.31 17.70 2.79
N GLY A 245 4.62 17.92 2.95
CA GLY A 245 5.27 19.19 2.63
C GLY A 245 4.62 20.35 3.39
N ALA A 246 4.45 21.49 2.71
CA ALA A 246 3.64 22.60 3.17
C ALA A 246 2.16 22.49 2.73
N GLY A 247 1.71 21.27 2.40
CA GLY A 247 0.46 21.01 1.67
C GLY A 247 0.67 20.88 0.16
N ASP A 248 1.93 20.88 -0.29
CA ASP A 248 2.38 20.90 -1.69
C ASP A 248 3.03 19.58 -2.14
N GLU A 249 2.92 18.52 -1.34
CA GLU A 249 3.49 17.20 -1.64
C GLU A 249 2.39 16.12 -1.70
N CYS A 250 2.28 15.19 -0.74
CA CYS A 250 1.22 14.19 -0.74
C CYS A 250 -0.07 14.71 -0.06
N HIS A 251 -1.22 14.28 -0.59
CA HIS A 251 -2.52 14.62 -0.05
C HIS A 251 -2.85 13.75 1.18
N LEU A 252 -2.53 12.46 1.06
CA LEU A 252 -2.66 11.47 2.11
C LEU A 252 -1.31 10.83 2.41
N VAL A 253 -1.11 10.42 3.66
CA VAL A 253 0.01 9.55 4.09
C VAL A 253 -0.60 8.46 4.97
N TYR A 254 -0.19 7.20 4.80
CA TYR A 254 -0.60 6.13 5.71
C TYR A 254 -0.11 6.41 7.13
N ASN A 255 -1.00 6.29 8.13
CA ASN A 255 -0.66 6.56 9.52
C ASN A 255 -0.17 5.30 10.25
N PHE A 256 1.03 4.83 9.87
CA PHE A 256 1.65 3.67 10.52
C PHE A 256 1.89 3.90 12.03
N TYR A 257 2.24 5.13 12.43
CA TYR A 257 2.48 5.45 13.84
C TYR A 257 1.24 5.21 14.72
N LEU A 258 0.06 5.64 14.25
CA LEU A 258 -1.20 5.39 14.93
C LEU A 258 -1.59 3.91 14.85
N ASN A 259 -1.41 3.27 13.70
CA ASN A 259 -1.69 1.84 13.50
C ASN A 259 -0.98 0.97 14.55
N GLU A 260 0.33 1.14 14.69
CA GLU A 260 1.16 0.39 15.64
C GLU A 260 0.69 0.57 17.09
N ARG A 261 0.42 1.82 17.48
CA ARG A 261 0.00 2.16 18.84
C ARG A 261 -1.44 1.76 19.12
N MET A 262 -2.29 1.67 18.10
CA MET A 262 -3.64 1.14 18.23
C MET A 262 -3.61 -0.36 18.57
N TRP A 263 -2.75 -1.16 17.91
CA TRP A 263 -2.57 -2.57 18.26
C TRP A 263 -2.00 -2.76 19.68
N LEU A 264 -1.05 -1.91 20.08
CA LEU A 264 -0.52 -1.90 21.44
C LEU A 264 -1.59 -1.50 22.48
N ALA A 265 -2.39 -0.49 22.18
CA ALA A 265 -3.48 -0.03 23.04
C ALA A 265 -4.56 -1.11 23.23
N LEU A 266 -4.98 -1.75 22.14
CA LEU A 266 -5.94 -2.86 22.16
C LEU A 266 -5.39 -4.08 22.92
N LYS A 267 -4.09 -4.35 22.78
CA LYS A 267 -3.40 -5.38 23.55
C LYS A 267 -3.44 -5.13 25.07
N ARG A 268 -3.28 -3.86 25.46
CA ARG A 268 -3.16 -3.42 26.86
C ARG A 268 -4.50 -3.03 27.50
N ASP A 269 -5.57 -2.94 26.72
CA ASP A 269 -6.84 -2.33 27.13
C ASP A 269 -6.61 -0.89 27.67
N ASP A 270 -5.75 -0.13 26.97
CA ASP A 270 -5.33 1.22 27.37
C ASP A 270 -5.57 2.23 26.25
N LYS A 271 -6.74 2.87 26.28
CA LYS A 271 -7.11 3.93 25.34
C LYS A 271 -6.16 5.14 25.41
N SER A 272 -5.46 5.37 26.52
CA SER A 272 -4.52 6.50 26.62
C SER A 272 -3.33 6.38 25.67
N THR A 273 -2.92 5.15 25.34
CA THR A 273 -1.88 4.90 24.33
C THR A 273 -2.35 5.33 22.93
N PHE A 274 -3.62 5.05 22.59
CA PHE A 274 -4.25 5.52 21.36
C PHE A 274 -4.40 7.05 21.33
N GLU A 275 -4.88 7.67 22.41
CA GLU A 275 -5.08 9.13 22.48
C GLU A 275 -3.78 9.91 22.35
N LYS A 276 -2.68 9.42 22.96
CA LYS A 276 -1.35 10.02 22.78
C LYS A 276 -0.86 9.90 21.34
N ALA A 277 -1.12 8.77 20.69
CA ALA A 277 -0.76 8.57 19.28
C ALA A 277 -1.56 9.50 18.35
N LEU A 278 -2.85 9.69 18.66
CA LEU A 278 -3.74 10.61 17.96
C LEU A 278 -3.25 12.06 18.10
N ALA A 279 -2.92 12.48 19.33
CA ALA A 279 -2.36 13.80 19.60
C ALA A 279 -1.01 14.02 18.87
N ALA A 280 -0.14 13.01 18.85
CA ALA A 280 1.12 13.07 18.11
C ALA A 280 0.90 13.19 16.59
N SER A 281 -0.20 12.61 16.06
CA SER A 281 -0.60 12.68 14.65
C SER A 281 -1.21 14.02 14.25
N ALA A 282 -1.61 14.85 15.21
CA ALA A 282 -2.20 16.17 14.93
C ALA A 282 -1.22 17.15 14.25
N SER A 283 -1.73 18.27 13.75
CA SER A 283 -0.97 19.33 13.06
C SER A 283 -0.40 18.89 11.72
N MET A 284 -1.18 19.13 10.67
CA MET A 284 -0.84 18.91 9.27
C MET A 284 -1.42 20.04 8.40
N PRO A 285 -0.94 20.24 7.17
CA PRO A 285 -1.53 21.21 6.25
C PRO A 285 -3.04 20.98 6.05
N GLY A 286 -3.82 22.05 5.92
CA GLY A 286 -5.29 21.97 5.92
C GLY A 286 -5.89 21.17 4.76
N ASN A 287 -5.13 21.01 3.66
CA ASN A 287 -5.47 20.20 2.50
C ASN A 287 -4.95 18.76 2.55
N SER A 288 -4.30 18.36 3.64
CA SER A 288 -3.80 17.01 3.84
C SER A 288 -4.63 16.25 4.88
N ALA A 289 -4.58 14.92 4.85
CA ALA A 289 -5.15 14.05 5.87
C ALA A 289 -4.33 12.76 6.03
N TRP A 290 -4.46 12.10 7.17
CA TRP A 290 -3.94 10.76 7.36
C TRP A 290 -4.86 9.75 6.68
N ALA A 291 -4.28 8.66 6.16
CA ALA A 291 -5.01 7.43 5.87
C ALA A 291 -4.81 6.48 7.06
N ASN A 292 -5.78 6.47 7.97
CA ASN A 292 -5.77 5.65 9.17
C ASN A 292 -6.28 4.25 8.82
N PHE A 293 -5.72 3.21 9.42
CA PHE A 293 -6.05 1.82 9.08
C PHE A 293 -5.78 0.88 10.25
N LEU A 294 -6.40 -0.30 10.24
CA LEU A 294 -6.14 -1.39 11.17
C LEU A 294 -5.18 -2.42 10.56
N ARG A 295 -5.49 -2.88 9.36
CA ARG A 295 -4.72 -3.89 8.61
C ARG A 295 -4.56 -3.49 7.16
N SER A 296 -3.64 -4.18 6.50
CA SER A 296 -3.36 -4.07 5.07
C SER A 296 -2.87 -5.42 4.55
N TYR A 297 -2.49 -5.47 3.28
CA TYR A 297 -1.90 -6.63 2.62
C TYR A 297 -0.51 -7.04 3.15
N ASP A 298 0.14 -6.22 3.98
CA ASP A 298 1.45 -6.50 4.59
C ASP A 298 1.32 -6.93 6.06
N GLU A 299 2.46 -7.24 6.68
CA GLU A 299 2.56 -7.46 8.11
C GLU A 299 2.17 -6.21 8.92
N ILE A 300 1.85 -6.40 10.20
CA ILE A 300 1.74 -5.29 11.15
C ILE A 300 3.17 -4.87 11.52
N SER A 301 3.72 -3.96 10.73
CA SER A 301 5.08 -3.48 10.94
C SER A 301 5.11 -2.55 12.14
N MET A 302 5.74 -3.00 13.23
CA MET A 302 5.83 -2.29 14.52
C MET A 302 7.20 -1.64 14.70
N SER A 303 7.68 -0.98 13.64
CA SER A 303 9.07 -0.51 13.58
C SER A 303 9.34 0.72 14.45
N THR A 304 8.29 1.44 14.87
CA THR A 304 8.38 2.65 15.70
C THR A 304 8.02 2.39 17.17
N LEU A 305 7.73 1.14 17.53
CA LEU A 305 7.55 0.70 18.91
C LEU A 305 8.89 0.25 19.51
N GLU A 306 9.00 0.31 20.84
CA GLU A 306 10.14 -0.27 21.53
C GLU A 306 10.18 -1.80 21.33
N PRO A 307 11.36 -2.44 21.22
CA PRO A 307 11.45 -3.88 20.98
C PRO A 307 10.68 -4.75 22.00
N SER A 308 10.56 -4.29 23.25
CA SER A 308 9.73 -4.98 24.27
C SER A 308 8.24 -4.93 23.94
N GLU A 309 7.75 -3.82 23.41
CA GLU A 309 6.36 -3.63 23.02
C GLU A 309 6.02 -4.42 21.76
N VAL A 310 6.96 -4.49 20.80
CA VAL A 310 6.85 -5.37 19.62
C VAL A 310 6.64 -6.82 20.05
N ASN A 311 7.45 -7.31 20.98
CA ASN A 311 7.32 -8.67 21.49
C ASN A 311 6.02 -8.87 22.26
N GLU A 312 5.61 -7.90 23.08
CA GLU A 312 4.35 -7.94 23.83
C GLU A 312 3.12 -8.10 22.91
N VAL A 313 3.04 -7.28 21.86
CA VAL A 313 1.94 -7.35 20.89
C VAL A 313 1.99 -8.67 20.13
N ALA A 314 3.16 -9.01 19.60
CA ALA A 314 3.28 -10.16 18.72
C ALA A 314 3.13 -11.51 19.44
N ASP A 315 3.64 -11.66 20.68
CA ASP A 315 3.47 -12.90 21.45
C ASP A 315 2.05 -13.05 22.00
N TYR A 316 1.29 -11.97 22.15
CA TYR A 316 -0.12 -12.04 22.52
C TYR A 316 -1.02 -12.49 21.37
N PHE A 317 -0.83 -11.92 20.18
CA PHE A 317 -1.67 -12.22 19.03
C PHE A 317 -1.23 -13.49 18.29
N ASP A 318 0.08 -13.80 18.28
CA ASP A 318 0.65 -15.01 17.68
C ASP A 318 1.54 -15.79 18.68
N PRO A 319 0.97 -16.35 19.77
CA PRO A 319 1.74 -17.06 20.79
C PRO A 319 2.45 -18.31 20.25
N ALA A 320 1.92 -18.91 19.18
CA ALA A 320 2.52 -20.06 18.51
C ALA A 320 3.61 -19.66 17.50
N LYS A 321 3.78 -18.36 17.23
CA LYS A 321 4.73 -17.80 16.27
C LYS A 321 4.55 -18.35 14.84
N LYS A 322 3.31 -18.72 14.48
CA LYS A 322 2.97 -19.33 13.17
C LYS A 322 3.01 -18.29 12.04
N PHE A 323 2.71 -17.04 12.36
CA PHE A 323 2.50 -15.95 11.40
C PHE A 323 3.59 -14.87 11.49
N ARG A 324 4.75 -15.22 12.06
CA ARG A 324 5.88 -14.30 12.16
C ARG A 324 6.44 -13.96 10.78
N PHE A 325 6.57 -12.66 10.53
CA PHE A 325 7.31 -12.12 9.40
C PHE A 325 8.42 -11.23 9.96
N ARG A 326 9.66 -11.73 9.93
CA ARG A 326 10.80 -11.09 10.62
C ARG A 326 10.49 -10.94 12.12
N SER A 327 10.53 -9.71 12.65
CA SER A 327 10.19 -9.38 14.04
C SER A 327 8.69 -9.12 14.27
N TYR A 328 7.89 -9.09 13.20
CA TYR A 328 6.49 -8.67 13.21
C TYR A 328 5.53 -9.85 12.98
N ILE A 329 4.25 -9.55 12.75
CA ILE A 329 3.19 -10.56 12.52
C ILE A 329 2.38 -10.24 11.27
N ALA A 330 2.12 -11.24 10.44
CA ALA A 330 1.24 -11.17 9.28
C ALA A 330 -0.10 -11.83 9.63
N MET A 331 -0.97 -11.12 10.34
CA MET A 331 -2.27 -11.65 10.78
C MET A 331 -3.45 -10.81 10.32
N ARG A 332 -4.59 -11.43 10.05
CA ARG A 332 -5.87 -10.71 9.88
C ARG A 332 -6.46 -10.42 11.24
N GLN A 333 -7.21 -9.33 11.36
CA GLN A 333 -7.87 -8.99 12.62
C GLN A 333 -8.83 -10.08 13.08
N GLY A 334 -9.52 -10.76 12.15
CA GLY A 334 -10.45 -11.84 12.47
C GLY A 334 -9.77 -12.98 13.23
N SER A 335 -8.53 -13.32 12.84
CA SER A 335 -7.72 -14.32 13.55
C SER A 335 -7.15 -13.79 14.87
N MET A 336 -6.72 -12.53 14.91
CA MET A 336 -6.21 -11.92 16.16
C MET A 336 -7.26 -11.85 17.25
N PHE A 337 -8.50 -11.50 16.89
CA PHE A 337 -9.64 -11.45 17.81
C PHE A 337 -10.42 -12.76 17.90
N LYS A 338 -10.05 -13.80 17.13
CA LYS A 338 -10.69 -15.13 17.14
C LYS A 338 -12.20 -15.05 16.93
N GLY A 339 -12.63 -14.20 15.99
CA GLY A 339 -14.04 -13.95 15.69
C GLY A 339 -14.81 -13.13 16.74
N ASP A 340 -14.13 -12.54 17.73
CA ASP A 340 -14.75 -11.66 18.73
C ASP A 340 -15.25 -10.36 18.06
N LYS A 341 -16.58 -10.28 17.91
CA LYS A 341 -17.28 -9.16 17.29
C LYS A 341 -17.10 -7.87 18.10
N GLU A 342 -17.15 -7.92 19.43
CA GLU A 342 -17.11 -6.73 20.28
C GLU A 342 -15.75 -6.06 20.20
N LYS A 343 -14.66 -6.84 20.29
CA LYS A 343 -13.29 -6.34 20.10
C LYS A 343 -13.05 -5.79 18.70
N THR A 344 -13.64 -6.42 17.69
CA THR A 344 -13.55 -5.91 16.31
C THR A 344 -14.23 -4.54 16.21
N LEU A 345 -15.44 -4.40 16.75
CA LEU A 345 -16.17 -3.13 16.74
C LEU A 345 -15.49 -2.04 17.58
N GLU A 346 -14.86 -2.40 18.70
CA GLU A 346 -14.04 -1.49 19.49
C GLU A 346 -12.85 -0.95 18.66
N ALA A 347 -12.10 -1.84 18.01
CA ALA A 347 -10.96 -1.46 17.19
C ALA A 347 -11.36 -0.53 16.02
N PHE A 348 -12.47 -0.84 15.32
CA PHE A 348 -13.00 0.07 14.30
C PHE A 348 -13.56 1.36 14.89
N GLY A 349 -14.15 1.31 16.09
CA GLY A 349 -14.61 2.50 16.79
C GLY A 349 -13.47 3.50 16.99
N TRP A 350 -12.32 3.02 17.49
CA TRP A 350 -11.13 3.85 17.65
C TRP A 350 -10.57 4.31 16.30
N LEU A 351 -10.56 3.45 15.27
CA LEU A 351 -10.17 3.84 13.91
C LEU A 351 -10.99 5.04 13.40
N PHE A 352 -12.32 4.98 13.53
CA PHE A 352 -13.22 6.04 13.06
C PHE A 352 -13.28 7.27 13.99
N GLU A 353 -12.71 7.20 15.19
CA GLU A 353 -12.45 8.38 16.03
C GLU A 353 -11.28 9.24 15.48
N ALA A 354 -10.35 8.64 14.74
CA ALA A 354 -9.21 9.36 14.19
C ALA A 354 -9.61 10.25 12.98
N PRO A 355 -9.19 11.52 12.90
CA PRO A 355 -9.51 12.39 11.78
C PRO A 355 -8.70 11.99 10.54
N GLY A 356 -9.34 12.09 9.38
CA GLY A 356 -8.74 11.79 8.08
C GLY A 356 -9.50 10.68 7.35
N ALA A 357 -8.85 10.12 6.34
CA ALA A 357 -9.36 8.95 5.64
C ALA A 357 -9.23 7.69 6.50
N HIS A 358 -10.09 6.72 6.25
CA HIS A 358 -10.08 5.41 6.91
C HIS A 358 -9.97 4.32 5.86
N VAL A 359 -8.95 3.48 5.98
CA VAL A 359 -8.73 2.32 5.11
C VAL A 359 -9.23 1.07 5.80
N ILE A 360 -10.12 0.35 5.12
CA ILE A 360 -10.64 -0.96 5.50
C ILE A 360 -10.03 -1.97 4.53
N TYR A 361 -9.39 -3.01 5.07
CA TYR A 361 -8.81 -4.06 4.25
C TYR A 361 -9.83 -5.16 3.96
N TYR A 362 -9.89 -5.65 2.72
CA TYR A 362 -10.98 -6.54 2.31
C TYR A 362 -11.13 -7.78 3.21
N GLY A 363 -12.36 -8.07 3.62
CA GLY A 363 -12.70 -9.21 4.48
C GLY A 363 -12.73 -8.88 5.97
N ASP A 364 -12.13 -7.77 6.39
CA ASP A 364 -12.14 -7.36 7.79
C ASP A 364 -13.57 -7.12 8.30
N GLU A 365 -14.46 -6.62 7.45
CA GLU A 365 -15.85 -6.33 7.77
C GLU A 365 -16.73 -7.56 7.99
N ILE A 366 -16.28 -8.72 7.52
CA ILE A 366 -16.93 -10.01 7.77
C ILE A 366 -16.14 -10.85 8.77
N GLY A 367 -15.04 -10.34 9.32
CA GLY A 367 -14.17 -11.05 10.25
C GLY A 367 -13.40 -12.19 9.58
N LEU A 368 -12.92 -11.97 8.35
CA LEU A 368 -12.12 -12.93 7.60
C LEU A 368 -10.83 -13.27 8.37
N GLU A 369 -10.51 -14.56 8.40
CA GLU A 369 -9.35 -15.10 9.11
C GLU A 369 -8.18 -15.35 8.15
N ASN A 370 -6.98 -15.49 8.70
CA ASN A 370 -5.77 -15.85 7.95
C ASN A 370 -6.03 -17.08 7.06
N ALA A 371 -5.58 -16.99 5.81
CA ALA A 371 -5.49 -18.13 4.92
C ALA A 371 -4.36 -19.07 5.36
N ASP A 372 -4.54 -20.35 5.11
CA ASP A 372 -3.46 -21.32 5.23
C ASP A 372 -2.46 -21.15 4.09
N ILE A 373 -1.17 -21.25 4.42
CA ILE A 373 -0.05 -21.25 3.47
C ILE A 373 0.87 -22.43 3.76
N LEU A 374 1.69 -22.81 2.78
CA LEU A 374 2.71 -23.82 3.01
C LEU A 374 3.82 -23.28 3.93
N ALA A 375 4.39 -24.17 4.74
CA ALA A 375 5.49 -23.81 5.63
C ALA A 375 6.69 -23.29 4.83
N GLY A 376 7.28 -22.17 5.28
CA GLY A 376 8.42 -21.54 4.62
C GLY A 376 8.06 -20.55 3.50
N GLU A 377 6.78 -20.41 3.16
CA GLU A 377 6.32 -19.31 2.33
C GLU A 377 6.35 -17.96 3.07
N ASP A 378 6.31 -16.88 2.29
CA ASP A 378 6.12 -15.53 2.82
C ASP A 378 4.85 -15.46 3.67
N ALA A 379 5.01 -15.24 4.98
CA ALA A 379 3.91 -15.19 5.93
C ALA A 379 2.85 -14.14 5.57
N ARG A 380 3.20 -13.08 4.83
CA ARG A 380 2.25 -12.05 4.37
C ARG A 380 1.15 -12.65 3.50
N LYS A 381 1.40 -13.74 2.77
CA LYS A 381 0.37 -14.42 1.97
C LYS A 381 -0.83 -14.91 2.79
N THR A 382 -0.65 -15.17 4.10
CA THR A 382 -1.75 -15.58 4.98
C THR A 382 -2.80 -14.48 5.14
N VAL A 383 -2.43 -13.19 4.99
CA VAL A 383 -3.39 -12.08 5.03
C VAL A 383 -3.92 -11.73 3.64
N ARG A 384 -3.50 -12.44 2.60
CA ARG A 384 -3.88 -12.20 1.20
C ARG A 384 -4.68 -13.39 0.63
N GLY A 385 -5.59 -13.96 1.43
CA GLY A 385 -6.51 -15.04 1.01
C GLY A 385 -7.70 -14.54 0.18
N TYR A 386 -8.46 -15.46 -0.43
CA TYR A 386 -9.68 -15.11 -1.16
C TYR A 386 -10.78 -14.58 -0.23
N PHE A 387 -11.60 -13.67 -0.75
CA PHE A 387 -12.77 -13.16 -0.04
C PHE A 387 -13.88 -14.21 0.04
N ASP A 388 -14.60 -14.28 1.16
CA ASP A 388 -15.67 -15.25 1.40
C ASP A 388 -17.04 -14.63 1.09
N TRP A 389 -17.43 -14.65 -0.20
CA TRP A 389 -18.74 -14.15 -0.65
C TRP A 389 -19.94 -14.85 0.00
N PRO A 390 -19.97 -16.19 0.12
CA PRO A 390 -21.05 -16.87 0.84
C PRO A 390 -21.24 -16.36 2.29
N ARG A 391 -20.14 -16.13 3.02
CA ARG A 391 -20.18 -15.52 4.35
C ARG A 391 -20.66 -14.08 4.29
N ALA A 392 -20.13 -13.25 3.38
CA ALA A 392 -20.55 -11.86 3.24
C ALA A 392 -22.05 -11.72 2.98
N GLU A 393 -22.61 -12.52 2.07
CA GLU A 393 -24.06 -12.53 1.81
C GLU A 393 -24.88 -12.96 3.03
N LYS A 394 -24.37 -13.92 3.83
CA LYS A 394 -25.01 -14.32 5.08
C LYS A 394 -24.96 -13.19 6.12
N GLU A 395 -23.82 -12.52 6.27
CA GLU A 395 -23.63 -11.40 7.17
C GLU A 395 -24.56 -10.22 6.79
N MET A 396 -24.70 -9.88 5.51
CA MET A 396 -25.61 -8.82 5.06
C MET A 396 -27.07 -9.07 5.45
N ARG A 397 -27.53 -10.34 5.38
CA ARG A 397 -28.91 -10.72 5.74
C ARG A 397 -29.17 -10.73 7.25
N ASN A 398 -28.12 -10.86 8.08
CA ASN A 398 -28.25 -10.89 9.53
C ASN A 398 -28.04 -9.49 10.13
N LYS A 399 -29.09 -8.86 10.67
CA LYS A 399 -28.99 -7.52 11.28
C LYS A 399 -28.01 -7.44 12.46
N ALA A 400 -27.78 -8.54 13.16
CA ALA A 400 -26.85 -8.60 14.28
C ALA A 400 -25.42 -8.97 13.86
N SER A 401 -25.13 -9.03 12.55
CA SER A 401 -23.83 -9.40 12.01
C SER A 401 -22.75 -8.35 12.29
N LEU A 402 -21.48 -8.73 12.11
CA LEU A 402 -20.36 -7.78 12.19
C LEU A 402 -20.49 -6.76 11.05
N TRP A 403 -20.82 -7.24 9.85
CA TRP A 403 -20.99 -6.39 8.67
C TRP A 403 -22.01 -5.27 8.87
N ASN A 404 -23.21 -5.59 9.37
CA ASN A 404 -24.25 -4.57 9.59
C ASN A 404 -23.85 -3.60 10.71
N SER A 405 -23.14 -4.09 11.74
CA SER A 405 -22.67 -3.23 12.83
C SER A 405 -21.58 -2.26 12.36
N LEU A 406 -20.68 -2.70 11.48
CA LEU A 406 -19.66 -1.83 10.88
C LEU A 406 -20.25 -0.85 9.87
N LYS A 407 -21.23 -1.26 9.07
CA LYS A 407 -21.99 -0.36 8.20
C LYS A 407 -22.59 0.80 9.00
N ASP A 408 -23.22 0.50 10.14
CA ASP A 408 -23.81 1.53 11.00
C ASP A 408 -22.73 2.45 11.57
N LEU A 409 -21.59 1.89 11.99
CA LEU A 409 -20.44 2.65 12.49
C LEU A 409 -19.85 3.61 11.44
N ILE A 410 -19.66 3.14 10.21
CA ILE A 410 -19.21 3.95 9.06
C ILE A 410 -20.22 5.06 8.76
N SER A 411 -21.52 4.76 8.83
CA SER A 411 -22.57 5.74 8.56
C SER A 411 -22.58 6.87 9.60
N VAL A 412 -22.32 6.55 10.88
CA VAL A 412 -22.23 7.54 11.96
C VAL A 412 -20.97 8.39 11.85
N SER A 413 -19.83 7.79 11.46
CA SER A 413 -18.58 8.53 11.31
C SER A 413 -18.61 9.48 10.12
N ALA A 414 -19.28 9.13 9.02
CA ALA A 414 -19.40 9.95 7.83
C ALA A 414 -20.19 11.27 8.04
N VAL A 415 -20.90 11.42 9.15
CA VAL A 415 -21.70 12.61 9.51
C VAL A 415 -20.93 13.58 10.42
N LYS A 416 -19.81 13.15 11.01
CA LYS A 416 -18.92 13.99 11.84
C LYS A 416 -17.87 14.67 10.99
#